data_AF-A0A919U8A7-F1
#
_entry.id   AF-A0A919U8A7-F1
#
_cell.length_a   1.000
_cell.length_b   1.000
_cell.length_c   1.000
_cell.angle_alpha   90.00
_cell.angle_beta   90.00
_cell.angle_gamma   90.00
#
_symmetry.space_group_name_H-M   'P 1'
#
loop_
_entity.id
_entity.type
_entity.pdbx_description
1 polymer ?
#
loop_
_entity_poly.entity_id
_entity_poly.type
_entity_poly.pdbx_seq_one_letter_code
_entity_poly.pdbx_strand_id
1 'polypeptide(L)'
;MIDDLFVFDSVVHLHAMSDDDLAPGPVNARHARDLVVGVGDALRPLHGVTTDWAGRTGVEEMYDLVFVRSPVDMAMAQTVPVFDWFVDFWAPVRRNYDFAAAYPDRVLFCGGVDPMHRGVDFALDSMREQAEDLGARSFKFYLGIDIAAKRRELYGD
;
A
#
# COMPACT_ATOMS: atom_id res chain seq x y z
N MET A 1 -12.71 11.02 16.21
CA MET A 1 -13.33 12.35 16.36
C MET A 1 -12.41 13.32 17.09
N ILE A 2 -12.12 14.47 16.47
CA ILE A 2 -11.40 15.60 17.07
C ILE A 2 -12.40 16.75 17.17
N ASP A 3 -12.73 17.22 18.37
CA ASP A 3 -13.65 18.35 18.59
C ASP A 3 -14.96 18.25 17.77
N ASP A 4 -15.63 17.10 17.86
CA ASP A 4 -16.86 16.77 17.12
C ASP A 4 -16.73 16.70 15.58
N LEU A 5 -15.52 16.81 15.04
CA LEU A 5 -15.25 16.62 13.61
C LEU A 5 -15.09 15.14 13.28
N PHE A 6 -15.77 14.72 12.22
CA PHE A 6 -15.57 13.42 11.59
C PHE A 6 -14.24 13.41 10.83
N VAL A 7 -13.33 12.54 11.24
CA VAL A 7 -11.98 12.41 10.66
C VAL A 7 -11.95 11.22 9.72
N PHE A 8 -11.81 11.50 8.43
CA PHE A 8 -11.60 10.48 7.40
C PHE A 8 -10.13 10.47 6.96
N ASP A 9 -9.39 9.44 7.37
CA ASP A 9 -8.05 9.21 6.85
C ASP A 9 -8.12 8.64 5.43
N SER A 10 -7.81 9.49 4.46
CA SER A 10 -7.92 9.14 3.05
C SER A 10 -6.81 8.20 2.56
N VAL A 11 -5.74 7.97 3.35
CA VAL A 11 -4.57 7.20 2.90
C VAL A 11 -4.02 6.33 4.02
N VAL A 12 -4.48 5.08 4.03
CA VAL A 12 -3.94 4.03 4.90
C VAL A 12 -3.43 2.88 4.03
N HIS A 13 -2.31 2.28 4.42
CA HIS A 13 -1.69 1.18 3.67
C HIS A 13 -1.42 0.00 4.57
N LEU A 14 -1.97 -1.18 4.23
CA LEU A 14 -1.41 -2.44 4.71
C LEU A 14 -0.28 -2.84 3.77
N HIS A 15 0.94 -2.53 4.18
CA HIS A 15 2.14 -2.86 3.43
C HIS A 15 2.50 -4.36 3.52
N ALA A 16 3.34 -4.78 2.60
CA ALA A 16 4.03 -6.06 2.60
C ALA A 16 5.54 -5.79 2.60
N MET A 17 6.11 -5.62 3.80
CA MET A 17 7.49 -5.09 4.00
C MET A 17 8.51 -6.16 4.40
N SER A 18 8.10 -7.42 4.47
CA SER A 18 9.02 -8.50 4.85
C SER A 18 10.01 -8.80 3.73
N ASP A 19 11.13 -9.46 4.06
CA ASP A 19 12.10 -9.87 3.05
C ASP A 19 11.51 -10.81 2.00
N ASP A 20 10.51 -11.61 2.37
CA ASP A 20 9.81 -12.52 1.46
C ASP A 20 8.92 -11.78 0.45
N ASP A 21 8.59 -10.51 0.72
CA ASP A 21 7.79 -9.66 -0.16
C ASP A 21 8.64 -8.93 -1.21
N LEU A 22 9.98 -8.97 -1.09
CA LEU A 22 10.88 -8.27 -2.02
C LEU A 22 11.02 -9.02 -3.36
N ALA A 23 10.92 -8.27 -4.45
CA ALA A 23 11.11 -8.83 -5.79
C ALA A 23 12.55 -9.33 -5.99
N PRO A 24 12.74 -10.51 -6.59
CA PRO A 24 14.08 -10.98 -6.96
C PRO A 24 14.63 -10.15 -8.14
N GLY A 25 15.82 -9.58 -7.99
CA GLY A 25 16.55 -8.94 -9.11
C GLY A 25 17.07 -7.52 -8.82
N PRO A 26 16.21 -6.54 -8.54
CA PRO A 26 16.65 -5.16 -8.33
C PRO A 26 17.52 -5.06 -7.07
N VAL A 27 18.79 -4.68 -7.28
CA VAL A 27 19.79 -4.53 -6.21
C VAL A 27 19.36 -3.53 -5.13
N ASN A 28 18.44 -2.60 -5.45
CA ASN A 28 17.96 -1.57 -4.54
C ASN A 28 16.59 -1.86 -3.90
N ALA A 29 15.96 -3.03 -4.13
CA ALA A 29 14.65 -3.34 -3.52
C ALA A 29 14.73 -3.32 -1.97
N ARG A 30 15.75 -3.98 -1.41
CA ARG A 30 16.04 -3.94 0.04
C ARG A 30 16.32 -2.52 0.53
N HIS A 31 17.12 -1.75 -0.20
CA HIS A 31 17.43 -0.37 0.17
C HIS A 31 16.19 0.53 0.18
N ALA A 32 15.32 0.42 -0.83
CA ALA A 32 14.07 1.17 -0.89
C ALA A 32 13.14 0.81 0.29
N ARG A 33 13.03 -0.49 0.60
CA ARG A 33 12.28 -0.98 1.77
C ARG A 33 12.85 -0.41 3.08
N ASP A 34 14.16 -0.48 3.27
CA ASP A 34 14.83 -0.03 4.50
C ASP A 34 14.71 1.48 4.69
N LEU A 35 14.73 2.28 3.61
CA LEU A 35 14.47 3.72 3.69
C LEU A 35 13.07 4.02 4.24
N VAL A 36 12.04 3.31 3.76
CA VAL A 36 10.66 3.49 4.22
C VAL A 36 10.52 3.08 5.69
N VAL A 37 11.05 1.92 6.06
CA VAL A 37 11.04 1.46 7.47
C VAL A 37 11.75 2.48 8.36
N GLY A 38 12.90 2.99 7.91
CA GLY A 38 13.67 4.01 8.62
C GLY A 38 12.92 5.32 8.82
N VAL A 39 12.09 5.75 7.85
CA VAL A 39 11.20 6.91 8.02
C VAL A 39 10.17 6.64 9.11
N GLY A 40 9.51 5.47 9.10
CA GLY A 40 8.56 5.08 10.15
C GLY A 40 9.20 5.07 11.54
N ASP A 41 10.42 4.53 11.64
CA ASP A 41 11.19 4.54 12.89
C ASP A 41 11.58 5.94 13.34
N ALA A 42 12.00 6.80 12.42
CA ALA A 42 12.40 8.18 12.72
C ALA A 42 11.22 9.05 13.19
N LEU A 43 10.00 8.75 12.73
CA LEU A 43 8.78 9.45 13.16
C LEU A 43 8.21 8.91 14.48
N ARG A 44 8.70 7.77 14.99
CA ARG A 44 8.25 7.16 16.26
C ARG A 44 8.17 8.14 17.44
N PRO A 45 9.11 9.09 17.65
CA PRO A 45 8.98 10.07 18.73
C PRO A 45 7.74 10.96 18.66
N LEU A 46 7.13 11.11 17.49
CA LEU A 46 5.94 11.93 17.27
C LEU A 46 4.63 11.19 17.56
N HIS A 47 4.60 9.88 17.30
CA HIS A 47 3.36 9.08 17.36
C HIS A 47 3.40 7.93 18.38
N GLY A 48 4.56 7.62 18.96
CA GLY A 48 4.73 6.59 20.00
C GLY A 48 4.45 5.14 19.56
N VAL A 49 4.27 4.89 18.25
CA VAL A 49 3.93 3.57 17.72
C VAL A 49 5.14 2.65 17.70
N THR A 50 5.00 1.47 18.29
CA THR A 50 6.03 0.43 18.40
C THR A 50 5.86 -0.72 17.40
N THR A 51 4.98 -0.58 16.40
CA THR A 51 4.75 -1.59 15.36
C THR A 51 6.02 -1.93 14.61
N ASP A 52 6.16 -3.22 14.29
CA ASP A 52 7.20 -3.72 13.41
C ASP A 52 6.84 -3.43 11.95
N TRP A 53 7.32 -2.29 11.45
CA TRP A 53 7.12 -1.86 10.07
C TRP A 53 7.85 -2.73 9.04
N ALA A 54 8.84 -3.52 9.46
CA ALA A 54 9.55 -4.46 8.59
C ALA A 54 8.85 -5.83 8.52
N GLY A 55 7.89 -6.08 9.42
CA GLY A 55 7.08 -7.28 9.45
C GLY A 55 5.88 -7.22 8.51
N ARG A 56 5.04 -8.25 8.62
CA ARG A 56 3.72 -8.29 7.97
C ARG A 56 2.66 -7.88 8.98
N THR A 57 2.43 -6.57 9.10
CA THR A 57 1.36 -6.00 9.95
C THR A 57 0.01 -6.64 9.61
N GLY A 58 -0.64 -7.18 10.63
CA GLY A 58 -1.95 -7.81 10.49
C GLY A 58 -3.09 -6.79 10.42
N VAL A 59 -4.26 -7.25 9.97
CA VAL A 59 -5.50 -6.46 9.90
C VAL A 59 -5.90 -5.91 11.28
N GLU A 60 -5.79 -6.72 12.33
CA GLU A 60 -6.11 -6.32 13.71
C GLU A 60 -5.14 -5.28 14.25
N GLU A 61 -3.84 -5.44 13.97
CA GLU A 61 -2.82 -4.48 14.37
C GLU A 61 -3.06 -3.15 13.65
N MET A 62 -3.38 -3.16 12.35
CA MET A 62 -3.69 -1.93 11.62
C MET A 62 -4.93 -1.22 12.18
N TYR A 63 -5.96 -1.99 12.54
CA TYR A 63 -7.16 -1.43 13.16
C TYR A 63 -6.84 -0.72 14.47
N ASP A 64 -6.01 -1.33 15.33
CA ASP A 64 -5.57 -0.73 16.59
C ASP A 64 -4.81 0.59 16.34
N LEU A 65 -3.89 0.61 15.38
CA LEU A 65 -3.13 1.81 15.01
C LEU A 65 -4.03 2.96 14.52
N VAL A 66 -4.94 2.65 13.59
CA VAL A 66 -5.74 3.65 12.88
C VAL A 66 -6.90 4.14 13.74
N PHE A 67 -7.63 3.25 14.41
CA PHE A 67 -8.90 3.59 15.04
C PHE A 67 -8.87 3.60 16.57
N VAL A 68 -7.92 2.92 17.22
CA VAL A 68 -7.83 2.88 18.69
C VAL A 68 -6.82 3.89 19.20
N ARG A 69 -5.65 3.98 18.55
CA ARG A 69 -4.56 4.87 18.93
C ARG A 69 -4.62 6.25 18.29
N SER A 70 -5.48 6.44 17.29
CA SER A 70 -5.64 7.70 16.58
C SER A 70 -7.12 8.11 16.54
N PRO A 71 -7.45 9.42 16.52
CA PRO A 71 -8.83 9.90 16.54
C PRO A 71 -9.50 9.85 15.16
N VAL A 72 -9.27 8.78 14.39
CA VAL A 72 -9.82 8.55 13.04
C VAL A 72 -11.17 7.85 13.16
N ASP A 73 -12.16 8.28 12.38
CA ASP A 73 -13.51 7.71 12.39
C ASP A 73 -13.73 6.75 11.21
N MET A 74 -13.05 7.00 10.09
CA MET A 74 -13.11 6.19 8.87
C MET A 74 -11.76 6.25 8.15
N ALA A 75 -11.42 5.21 7.39
CA ALA A 75 -10.18 5.14 6.63
C ALA A 75 -10.38 4.56 5.23
N MET A 76 -9.49 4.89 4.30
CA MET A 76 -9.40 4.29 2.97
C MET A 76 -8.12 3.47 2.88
N ALA A 77 -8.27 2.14 2.83
CA ALA A 77 -7.16 1.21 2.59
C ALA A 77 -6.78 1.27 1.10
N GLN A 78 -5.59 1.78 0.82
CA GLN A 78 -5.13 2.05 -0.54
C GLN A 78 -4.04 1.08 -0.99
N THR A 79 -4.25 0.51 -2.17
CA THR A 79 -3.22 -0.23 -2.90
C THR A 79 -2.10 0.71 -3.36
N VAL A 80 -0.85 0.27 -3.29
CA VAL A 80 0.32 0.99 -3.82
C VAL A 80 1.03 0.09 -4.82
N PRO A 81 0.67 0.15 -6.12
CA PRO A 81 1.11 -0.77 -7.17
C PRO A 81 2.57 -0.58 -7.63
N VAL A 82 3.51 -0.52 -6.68
CA VAL A 82 4.96 -0.49 -6.96
C VAL A 82 5.48 -1.92 -7.14
N PHE A 83 5.66 -2.33 -8.39
CA PHE A 83 6.05 -3.69 -8.77
C PHE A 83 7.56 -3.90 -8.93
N ASP A 84 8.34 -2.82 -9.09
CA ASP A 84 9.78 -2.93 -9.34
C ASP A 84 10.55 -3.44 -8.12
N TRP A 85 10.03 -3.31 -6.90
CA TRP A 85 10.73 -3.71 -5.67
C TRP A 85 10.04 -4.82 -4.89
N PHE A 86 8.79 -5.13 -5.20
CA PHE A 86 7.95 -6.03 -4.42
C PHE A 86 7.26 -7.06 -5.33
N VAL A 87 7.12 -8.29 -4.84
CA VAL A 87 6.52 -9.40 -5.58
C VAL A 87 5.05 -9.13 -5.91
N ASP A 88 4.29 -8.60 -4.94
CA ASP A 88 2.85 -8.36 -5.05
C ASP A 88 2.50 -6.91 -4.71
N PHE A 89 3.27 -5.97 -5.26
CA PHE A 89 3.21 -4.54 -4.96
C PHE A 89 3.61 -4.16 -3.51
N TRP A 90 3.93 -2.88 -3.30
CA TRP A 90 4.36 -2.38 -1.99
C TRP A 90 3.24 -2.39 -0.95
N ALA A 91 2.02 -2.00 -1.35
CA ALA A 91 0.81 -2.25 -0.57
C ALA A 91 -0.14 -3.08 -1.44
N PRO A 92 -0.13 -4.42 -1.31
CA PRO A 92 -0.85 -5.33 -2.19
C PRO A 92 -2.37 -5.10 -2.19
N VAL A 93 -3.01 -5.40 -3.33
CA VAL A 93 -4.47 -5.34 -3.51
C VAL A 93 -5.17 -6.17 -2.44
N ARG A 94 -4.77 -7.45 -2.29
CA ARG A 94 -5.43 -8.38 -1.38
C ARG A 94 -5.31 -7.97 0.08
N ARG A 95 -4.16 -7.48 0.52
CA ARG A 95 -3.98 -7.03 1.91
C ARG A 95 -4.86 -5.82 2.25
N ASN A 96 -4.97 -4.85 1.34
CA ASN A 96 -5.81 -3.68 1.57
C ASN A 96 -7.32 -4.02 1.47
N TYR A 97 -7.68 -4.95 0.58
CA TYR A 97 -9.02 -5.53 0.55
C TYR A 97 -9.34 -6.25 1.87
N ASP A 98 -8.45 -7.10 2.39
CA ASP A 98 -8.68 -7.85 3.62
C ASP A 98 -8.95 -6.92 4.83
N PHE A 99 -8.27 -5.77 4.89
CA PHE A 99 -8.55 -4.76 5.92
C PHE A 99 -9.94 -4.14 5.77
N ALA A 100 -10.32 -3.78 4.55
CA ALA A 100 -11.65 -3.24 4.27
C ALA A 100 -12.76 -4.27 4.52
N ALA A 101 -12.54 -5.52 4.15
CA ALA A 101 -13.48 -6.62 4.33
C ALA A 101 -13.67 -6.99 5.81
N ALA A 102 -12.62 -6.88 6.63
CA ALA A 102 -12.71 -7.14 8.07
C ALA A 102 -13.46 -6.03 8.83
N TYR A 103 -13.41 -4.78 8.35
CA TYR A 103 -14.02 -3.63 9.02
C TYR A 103 -14.81 -2.74 8.03
N PRO A 104 -15.85 -3.27 7.35
CA PRO A 104 -16.52 -2.60 6.24
C PRO A 104 -17.28 -1.33 6.65
N ASP A 105 -17.64 -1.21 7.93
CA ASP A 105 -18.32 -0.02 8.48
C ASP A 105 -17.36 1.17 8.68
N ARG A 106 -16.04 0.93 8.66
CA ARG A 106 -15.02 1.95 8.94
C ARG A 106 -13.94 2.07 7.87
N VAL A 107 -13.78 1.08 7.01
CA VAL A 107 -12.69 1.02 6.05
C VAL A 107 -13.25 0.85 4.63
N LEU A 108 -12.94 1.79 3.75
CA LEU A 108 -13.19 1.65 2.32
C LEU A 108 -11.96 1.09 1.62
N PHE A 109 -12.20 0.37 0.52
CA PHE A 109 -11.14 -0.17 -0.32
C PHE A 109 -10.87 0.74 -1.53
N CYS A 110 -9.61 1.11 -1.72
CA CYS A 110 -9.09 1.73 -2.93
C CYS A 110 -8.16 0.73 -3.64
N GLY A 111 -8.62 0.28 -4.81
CA GLY A 111 -7.86 -0.58 -5.69
C GLY A 111 -6.64 0.13 -6.27
N GLY A 112 -5.80 -0.61 -6.99
CA GLY A 112 -4.63 -0.04 -7.61
C GLY A 112 -4.19 -0.83 -8.82
N VAL A 113 -3.73 -0.10 -9.84
CA VAL A 113 -3.16 -0.67 -11.06
C VAL A 113 -2.01 0.20 -11.55
N ASP A 114 -1.10 -0.43 -12.28
CA ASP A 114 -0.09 0.25 -13.08
C ASP A 114 -0.21 -0.25 -14.53
N PRO A 115 -0.69 0.60 -15.47
CA PRO A 115 -0.82 0.22 -16.88
C PRO A 115 0.51 -0.11 -17.57
N MET A 116 1.65 0.33 -17.03
CA MET A 116 2.99 0.04 -17.57
C MET A 116 3.52 -1.33 -17.14
N HIS A 117 2.99 -1.92 -16.05
CA HIS A 117 3.46 -3.20 -15.55
C HIS A 117 3.17 -4.37 -16.51
N ARG A 118 1.90 -4.49 -16.94
CA ARG A 118 1.40 -5.62 -17.76
C ARG A 118 0.53 -5.16 -18.94
N GLY A 119 0.56 -3.87 -19.26
CA GLY A 119 -0.22 -3.27 -20.32
C GLY A 119 -1.61 -2.80 -19.86
N VAL A 120 -2.22 -1.96 -20.71
CA VAL A 120 -3.51 -1.32 -20.45
C VAL A 120 -4.64 -2.35 -20.33
N ASP A 121 -4.68 -3.38 -21.18
CA ASP A 121 -5.74 -4.39 -21.16
C ASP A 121 -5.75 -5.15 -19.82
N PHE A 122 -4.58 -5.56 -19.33
CA PHE A 122 -4.44 -6.20 -18.02
C PHE A 122 -4.88 -5.25 -16.89
N ALA A 123 -4.50 -3.97 -16.96
CA ALA A 123 -4.93 -2.99 -15.97
C ALA A 123 -6.45 -2.82 -15.96
N LEU A 124 -7.10 -2.78 -17.13
CA LEU A 124 -8.56 -2.68 -17.23
C LEU A 124 -9.26 -3.92 -16.67
N ASP A 125 -8.76 -5.12 -16.97
CA ASP A 125 -9.32 -6.37 -16.44
C ASP A 125 -9.15 -6.45 -14.91
N SER A 126 -7.97 -6.09 -14.40
CA SER A 126 -7.73 -6.03 -12.96
C SER A 126 -8.59 -4.98 -12.26
N MET A 127 -8.84 -3.83 -12.90
CA MET A 127 -9.78 -2.83 -12.37
C MET A 127 -11.21 -3.38 -12.29
N ARG A 128 -11.66 -4.16 -13.29
CA ARG A 128 -12.98 -4.80 -13.23
C ARG A 128 -13.08 -5.78 -12.08
N GLU A 129 -12.11 -6.71 -11.93
CA GLU A 129 -12.06 -7.65 -10.79
C GLU A 129 -12.10 -6.90 -9.46
N GLN A 130 -11.25 -5.87 -9.28
CA GLN A 130 -11.19 -5.12 -8.03
C GLN A 130 -12.48 -4.34 -7.73
N ALA A 131 -13.15 -3.80 -8.75
CA ALA A 131 -14.39 -3.06 -8.57
C ALA A 131 -15.59 -3.98 -8.31
N GLU A 132 -15.73 -5.03 -9.11
CA GLU A 132 -16.90 -5.92 -9.14
C GLU A 132 -16.83 -6.98 -8.04
N ASP A 133 -15.66 -7.61 -7.87
CA ASP A 133 -15.50 -8.74 -6.94
C ASP A 133 -15.02 -8.28 -5.55
N LEU A 134 -14.18 -7.23 -5.49
CA LEU A 134 -13.57 -6.76 -4.24
C LEU A 134 -14.20 -5.48 -3.69
N GLY A 135 -15.13 -4.87 -4.43
CA GLY A 135 -15.86 -3.69 -3.99
C GLY A 135 -15.02 -2.40 -3.90
N ALA A 136 -13.96 -2.27 -4.69
CA ALA A 136 -13.15 -1.06 -4.75
C ALA A 136 -14.03 0.18 -5.04
N ARG A 137 -13.85 1.23 -4.25
CA ARG A 137 -14.59 2.51 -4.38
C ARG A 137 -13.85 3.56 -5.17
N SER A 138 -12.55 3.36 -5.33
CA SER A 138 -11.65 4.23 -6.10
C SER A 138 -10.42 3.43 -6.54
N PHE A 139 -9.63 4.01 -7.43
CA PHE A 139 -8.40 3.41 -7.92
C PHE A 139 -7.24 4.39 -7.83
N LYS A 140 -6.10 3.88 -7.36
CA LYS A 140 -4.82 4.58 -7.44
C LYS A 140 -4.05 4.08 -8.65
N PHE A 141 -3.69 5.02 -9.52
CA PHE A 141 -2.85 4.75 -10.69
C PHE A 141 -1.42 5.16 -10.36
N TYR A 142 -0.49 4.21 -10.44
CA TYR A 142 0.91 4.58 -10.57
C TYR A 142 1.23 4.63 -12.06
N LEU A 143 1.78 5.75 -12.46
CA LEU A 143 2.56 5.83 -13.68
C LEU A 143 3.98 5.45 -13.24
N GLY A 144 4.21 4.15 -13.04
CA GLY A 144 5.47 3.63 -12.58
C GLY A 144 6.62 4.29 -13.35
N ILE A 145 7.56 4.86 -12.61
CA ILE A 145 8.90 5.01 -13.14
C ILE A 145 9.36 3.57 -13.35
N ASP A 146 9.22 3.03 -14.55
CA ASP A 146 9.87 1.78 -14.93
C ASP A 146 11.37 2.06 -14.88
N ILE A 147 11.99 1.93 -13.70
CA ILE A 147 13.39 2.28 -13.51
C ILE A 147 14.24 1.40 -14.43
N ALA A 148 13.80 0.19 -14.74
CA ALA A 148 14.51 -0.71 -15.65
C ALA A 148 14.43 -0.22 -17.11
N ALA A 149 13.25 0.12 -17.64
CA ALA A 149 13.13 0.68 -18.99
C ALA A 149 13.76 2.06 -19.09
N LYS A 150 13.62 2.90 -18.07
CA LYS A 150 14.26 4.22 -18.02
C LYS A 150 15.78 4.08 -17.89
N ARG A 151 16.30 3.05 -17.22
CA ARG A 151 17.74 2.72 -17.23
C ARG A 151 18.19 2.21 -18.59
N ARG A 152 17.41 1.36 -19.28
CA ARG A 152 17.72 0.94 -20.65
C ARG A 152 17.73 2.12 -21.62
N GLU A 153 16.79 3.05 -21.47
CA GLU A 153 16.72 4.29 -22.26
C GLU A 153 17.89 5.25 -21.97
N LEU A 154 18.24 5.44 -20.69
CA LEU A 154 19.27 6.40 -20.29
C LEU A 154 20.70 5.84 -20.37
N TYR A 155 20.88 4.54 -20.21
CA TYR A 155 22.20 3.91 -20.03
C TYR A 155 22.48 2.74 -20.99
N GLY A 156 21.49 2.24 -21.75
CA GLY A 156 21.72 1.31 -22.86
C GLY A 156 22.08 -0.14 -22.48
N ASP A 157 21.73 -0.58 -21.26
CA ASP A 157 21.93 -1.97 -20.80
C ASP A 157 21.08 -2.99 -21.59
#